data_AF-A0A5J4VBQ9-F1
#
_entry.id   AF-A0A5J4VBQ9-F1
#
_cell.length_a   1.000
_cell.length_b   1.000
_cell.length_c   1.000
_cell.angle_alpha   90.00
_cell.angle_beta   90.00
_cell.angle_gamma   90.00
#
_symmetry.space_group_name_H-M   'P 1'
#
loop_
_entity.id
_entity.type
_entity.pdbx_description
1 polymer ?
#
loop_
_entity_poly.entity_id
_entity_poly.type
_entity_poly.pdbx_seq_one_letter_code
_entity_poly.pdbx_strand_id
1 'polypeptide(L)'
;MALLVTFAAARMTELTRMKRKDILIDEQRMMLYTKIKKDRKMREYTIELRRQGKEYCPVGAQEKWLWDGNCWKGDDSAGSGQVLRNVLDEIGIEKQYGGVTIRHAMMTKLRREGATQEEEVNTYTRHAPGSNVVDFYDNKAVGRDLSTLLLLKQKA
;
A
#
# COMPACT_ATOMS: atom_id res chain seq x y z
N MET A 1 -8.62 1.83 6.65
CA MET A 1 -7.49 0.86 6.65
C MET A 1 -7.12 0.32 5.27
N ALA A 2 -8.01 -0.34 4.52
CA ALA A 2 -7.67 -0.94 3.22
C ALA A 2 -7.05 0.04 2.21
N LEU A 3 -7.54 1.29 2.16
CA LEU A 3 -6.99 2.34 1.30
C LEU A 3 -5.54 2.70 1.66
N LEU A 4 -5.15 2.68 2.94
CA LEU A 4 -3.76 2.95 3.34
C LEU A 4 -2.83 1.79 2.97
N VAL A 5 -3.30 0.54 3.07
CA VAL A 5 -2.53 -0.62 2.60
C VAL A 5 -2.31 -0.52 1.09
N THR A 6 -3.35 -0.14 0.34
CA THR A 6 -3.34 -0.09 -1.13
C THR A 6 -2.58 1.12 -1.68
N PHE A 7 -2.81 2.31 -1.14
CA PHE A 7 -2.29 3.57 -1.69
C PHE A 7 -1.07 4.13 -0.95
N ALA A 8 -0.66 3.55 0.18
CA ALA A 8 0.57 3.97 0.89
C ALA A 8 1.55 2.82 1.12
N ALA A 9 1.28 1.62 0.60
CA ALA A 9 2.04 0.40 0.89
C ALA A 9 2.27 0.16 2.39
N ALA A 10 1.34 0.63 3.23
CA ALA A 10 1.47 0.58 4.68
C ALA A 10 1.36 -0.88 5.16
N ARG A 11 2.28 -1.28 6.05
CA ARG A 11 2.20 -2.60 6.68
C ARG A 11 1.13 -2.59 7.76
N MET A 12 0.48 -3.72 8.00
CA MET A 12 -0.50 -3.84 9.09
C MET A 12 0.09 -3.43 10.45
N THR A 13 1.35 -3.79 10.71
CA THR A 13 2.09 -3.41 11.92
C THR A 13 2.42 -1.93 12.03
N GLU A 14 2.51 -1.22 10.89
CA GLU A 14 2.66 0.24 10.87
C GLU A 14 1.31 0.90 11.20
N LEU A 15 0.21 0.37 10.63
CA LEU A 15 -1.14 0.88 10.83
C LEU A 15 -1.65 0.68 12.27
N THR A 16 -1.33 -0.44 12.92
CA THR A 16 -1.72 -0.66 14.33
C THR A 16 -1.03 0.28 15.31
N ARG A 17 0.11 0.85 14.92
CA ARG A 17 0.91 1.74 15.79
C ARG A 17 0.69 3.22 15.49
N MET A 18 0.01 3.53 14.38
CA MET A 18 -0.24 4.88 13.92
C MET A 18 -1.21 5.59 14.87
N LYS A 19 -0.87 6.82 15.27
CA LYS A 19 -1.70 7.67 16.12
C LYS A 19 -2.25 8.85 15.32
N ARG A 20 -3.29 9.51 15.83
CA ARG A 20 -3.86 10.72 15.20
C ARG A 20 -2.83 11.79 14.84
N LYS A 21 -1.84 12.01 15.73
CA LYS A 21 -0.76 12.99 15.56
C LYS A 21 0.22 12.64 14.42
N ASP A 22 0.24 11.37 14.00
CA ASP A 22 1.09 10.89 12.92
C ASP A 22 0.43 11.09 11.54
N ILE A 23 -0.77 11.68 11.49
CA ILE A 23 -1.53 11.94 10.27
C ILE A 23 -1.82 13.44 10.17
N LEU A 24 -1.27 14.08 9.15
CA LEU A 24 -1.60 15.46 8.78
C LEU A 24 -2.39 15.44 7.48
N ILE A 25 -3.51 16.15 7.45
CA ILE A 25 -4.35 16.28 6.26
C ILE A 25 -4.56 17.77 6.03
N ASP A 26 -4.31 18.20 4.80
CA ASP A 26 -4.65 19.52 4.29
C ASP A 26 -5.62 19.39 3.10
N GLU A 27 -5.94 20.51 2.46
CA GLU A 27 -6.85 20.55 1.32
C GLU A 27 -6.35 19.72 0.13
N GLN A 28 -5.04 19.62 -0.09
CA GLN A 28 -4.44 19.03 -1.27
C GLN A 28 -3.85 17.65 -1.05
N ARG A 29 -3.45 17.31 0.18
CA ARG A 29 -2.71 16.07 0.47
C ARG A 29 -2.86 15.61 1.92
N MET A 30 -2.39 14.39 2.15
CA MET A 30 -2.21 13.78 3.44
C MET A 30 -0.75 13.34 3.60
N MET A 31 -0.18 13.63 4.76
CA MET A 31 1.14 13.19 5.18
C MET A 31 0.99 12.17 6.32
N LEU A 32 1.58 10.99 6.13
CA LEU A 32 1.62 9.92 7.12
C LEU A 32 3.04 9.77 7.63
N TYR A 33 3.22 9.93 8.94
CA TYR A 33 4.47 9.66 9.61
C TYR A 33 4.45 8.24 10.17
N THR A 34 5.46 7.44 9.86
CA THR A 34 5.51 6.07 10.34
C THR A 34 6.92 5.65 10.71
N LYS A 35 7.01 4.74 11.67
CA LYS A 35 8.27 4.23 12.19
C LYS A 35 8.34 2.73 11.96
N ILE A 36 9.35 2.31 11.21
CA ILE A 36 9.62 0.91 10.93
C ILE A 36 10.84 0.51 11.74
N LYS A 37 10.70 -0.53 12.57
CA LYS A 37 11.84 -1.20 13.17
C LYS A 37 12.33 -2.26 12.18
N LYS A 38 13.51 -2.05 11.62
CA LYS A 38 14.22 -3.05 10.82
C LYS A 38 15.52 -3.37 11.55
N ASP A 39 15.69 -4.62 11.93
CA ASP A 39 16.74 -5.06 12.84
C ASP A 39 16.70 -4.29 14.18
N ARG A 40 17.86 -3.90 14.69
CA ARG A 40 17.99 -3.07 15.91
C ARG A 40 17.83 -1.57 15.64
N LYS A 41 17.51 -1.14 14.41
CA LYS A 41 17.39 0.28 14.04
C LYS A 41 15.95 0.68 13.78
N MET A 42 15.55 1.81 14.35
CA MET A 42 14.28 2.47 14.03
C MET A 42 14.53 3.40 12.84
N ARG A 43 13.66 3.35 11.83
CA ARG A 43 13.68 4.24 10.68
C ARG A 43 12.34 4.94 10.56
N GLU A 44 12.40 6.25 10.38
CA GLU A 44 11.22 7.08 10.20
C GLU A 44 10.98 7.31 8.70
N TYR A 45 9.72 7.27 8.31
CA TYR A 45 9.28 7.46 6.93
C TYR A 45 8.10 8.41 6.91
N THR A 46 8.08 9.24 5.88
CA THR A 46 6.97 10.13 5.57
C THR A 46 6.37 9.67 4.25
N ILE A 47 5.06 9.42 4.23
CA ILE A 47 4.34 9.01 3.03
C ILE A 47 3.38 10.14 2.66
N GLU A 48 3.55 10.69 1.47
CA GLU A 48 2.65 11.70 0.90
C GLU A 48 1.59 11.02 0.04
N LEU A 49 0.32 11.33 0.29
CA LEU A 49 -0.81 10.96 -0.57
C LEU A 49 -1.51 12.22 -1.03
N ARG A 50 -1.57 12.43 -2.34
CA ARG A 50 -2.30 13.56 -2.92
C ARG A 50 -3.79 13.28 -2.94
N ARG A 51 -4.60 14.31 -2.69
CA ARG A 51 -6.05 14.25 -2.79
C ARG A 51 -6.43 14.04 -4.24
N GLN A 52 -7.23 13.01 -4.49
CA GLN A 52 -7.76 12.67 -5.80
C GLN A 52 -9.24 13.04 -5.84
N GLY A 53 -9.73 13.55 -6.97
CA GLY A 53 -11.17 13.81 -7.19
C GLY A 53 -11.99 12.55 -7.46
N LYS A 54 -11.54 11.39 -6.94
CA LYS A 54 -12.17 10.09 -7.14
C LYS A 54 -12.93 9.66 -5.90
N GLU A 55 -13.96 8.83 -6.09
CA GLU A 55 -14.79 8.30 -5.00
C GLU A 55 -13.97 7.56 -3.93
N TYR A 56 -12.94 6.81 -4.33
CA TYR A 56 -12.05 6.05 -3.45
C TYR A 56 -10.80 6.82 -2.99
N CYS A 57 -10.87 8.15 -2.91
CA CYS A 57 -9.75 8.98 -2.50
C CYS A 57 -9.28 8.64 -1.07
N PRO A 58 -8.03 8.19 -0.87
CA PRO A 58 -7.54 7.84 0.47
C PRO A 58 -7.52 9.04 1.41
N VAL A 59 -7.25 10.24 0.88
CA VAL A 59 -7.25 11.49 1.66
C VAL A 59 -8.66 11.82 2.16
N GLY A 60 -9.66 11.85 1.27
CA GLY A 60 -11.04 12.16 1.65
C GLY A 60 -11.67 11.10 2.55
N ALA A 61 -11.38 9.82 2.31
CA ALA A 61 -11.83 8.74 3.18
C ALA A 61 -11.22 8.84 4.58
N GLN A 62 -9.92 9.14 4.68
CA GLN A 62 -9.25 9.29 5.97
C GLN A 62 -9.74 10.53 6.72
N GLU A 63 -9.98 11.64 6.02
CA GLU A 63 -10.54 12.86 6.59
C GLU A 63 -11.93 12.62 7.20
N LYS A 64 -12.85 12.01 6.44
CA LYS A 64 -14.18 11.62 6.95
C LYS A 64 -14.08 10.70 8.15
N TRP A 65 -13.23 9.67 8.07
CA TRP A 65 -13.03 8.74 9.16
C TRP A 65 -12.53 9.41 10.43
N LEU A 66 -11.62 10.39 10.33
CA LEU A 66 -11.11 11.15 11.47
C LEU A 66 -12.13 12.10 12.09
N TRP A 67 -13.10 12.57 11.31
CA TRP A 67 -14.19 13.44 11.75
C TRP A 67 -15.31 12.66 12.46
N ASP A 68 -15.53 11.41 12.10
CA ASP A 68 -16.38 10.50 12.87
C ASP A 68 -15.72 10.27 14.24
N GLY A 69 -16.15 11.00 15.28
CA GLY A 69 -15.54 11.04 16.63
C GLY A 69 -15.44 9.70 17.39
N ASN A 70 -15.80 8.59 16.74
CA ASN A 70 -15.62 7.20 17.18
C ASN A 70 -14.37 6.53 16.56
N CYS A 71 -13.64 7.22 15.68
CA CYS A 71 -12.46 6.75 14.94
C CYS A 71 -11.38 6.05 15.79
N TRP A 72 -11.27 6.45 17.07
CA TRP A 72 -10.30 5.91 18.03
C TRP A 72 -10.96 5.47 19.35
N LYS A 73 -12.30 5.51 19.44
CA LYS A 73 -13.05 5.04 20.61
C LYS A 73 -13.31 3.55 20.43
N GLY A 74 -12.27 2.77 20.71
CA GLY A 74 -12.32 1.32 20.75
C GLY A 74 -11.22 0.83 21.67
N ASP A 75 -11.42 0.96 22.97
CA ASP A 75 -10.97 -0.07 23.90
C ASP A 75 -11.81 -1.30 23.57
N ASP A 76 -11.31 -2.14 22.65
CA ASP A 76 -11.51 -3.60 22.62
C ASP A 76 -11.16 -4.22 21.24
N SER A 77 -9.97 -4.82 21.21
CA SER A 77 -9.63 -6.13 20.63
C SER A 77 -9.79 -6.46 19.13
N ALA A 78 -10.51 -5.69 18.31
CA ALA A 78 -10.49 -5.93 16.86
C ALA A 78 -9.25 -5.27 16.23
N GLY A 79 -8.11 -5.97 16.27
CA GLY A 79 -6.90 -5.52 15.59
C GLY A 79 -7.19 -5.13 14.14
N SER A 80 -6.51 -4.13 13.59
CA SER A 80 -6.76 -3.61 12.23
C SER A 80 -6.79 -4.67 11.13
N GLY A 81 -6.20 -5.85 11.38
CA GLY A 81 -6.32 -7.05 10.54
C GLY A 81 -7.71 -7.67 10.53
N GLN A 82 -8.43 -7.72 11.65
CA GLN A 82 -9.80 -8.24 11.72
C GLN A 82 -10.77 -7.33 10.98
N VAL A 83 -10.63 -6.01 11.12
CA VAL A 83 -11.44 -5.04 10.35
C VAL A 83 -11.23 -5.22 8.85
N LEU A 84 -9.97 -5.37 8.41
CA LEU A 84 -9.66 -5.67 7.01
C LEU A 84 -10.24 -7.03 6.58
N ARG A 85 -10.17 -8.05 7.43
CA ARG A 85 -10.72 -9.38 7.16
C ARG A 85 -12.23 -9.36 6.99
N ASN A 86 -12.95 -8.65 7.85
CA ASN A 86 -14.40 -8.51 7.74
C ASN A 86 -14.80 -7.88 6.39
N VAL A 87 -14.14 -6.79 6.00
CA VAL A 87 -14.38 -6.15 4.69
C VAL A 87 -14.11 -7.12 3.54
N LEU A 88 -13.03 -7.89 3.60
CA LEU A 88 -12.71 -8.88 2.56
C LEU A 88 -13.71 -10.04 2.54
N ASP A 89 -14.24 -10.48 3.70
CA ASP A 89 -15.26 -11.52 3.80
C ASP A 89 -16.60 -11.06 3.22
N GLU A 90 -17.00 -9.81 3.49
CA GLU A 90 -18.23 -9.20 2.95
C GLU A 90 -18.25 -9.18 1.43
N ILE A 91 -17.09 -8.94 0.80
CA ILE A 91 -16.96 -8.95 -0.67
C ILE A 91 -16.61 -10.33 -1.24
N GLY A 92 -16.64 -11.39 -0.42
CA GLY A 92 -16.43 -12.77 -0.84
C GLY A 92 -15.00 -13.15 -1.18
N ILE A 93 -13.99 -12.40 -0.71
CA ILE A 93 -12.57 -12.74 -0.91
C ILE A 93 -12.16 -13.85 0.07
N GLU A 94 -11.52 -14.89 -0.43
CA GLU A 94 -11.10 -16.04 0.39
C GLU A 94 -10.16 -15.64 1.54
N LYS A 95 -10.18 -16.44 2.63
CA LYS A 95 -9.43 -16.17 3.86
C LYS A 95 -7.92 -16.16 3.69
N GLN A 96 -7.41 -16.83 2.65
CA GLN A 96 -5.98 -16.84 2.32
C GLN A 96 -5.45 -15.48 1.83
N TYR A 97 -6.35 -14.58 1.42
CA TYR A 97 -5.98 -13.25 0.96
C TYR A 97 -6.16 -12.21 2.07
N GLY A 98 -5.19 -11.30 2.19
CA GLY A 98 -5.20 -10.28 3.24
C GLY A 98 -4.34 -9.07 2.90
N GLY A 99 -3.94 -8.30 3.91
CA GLY A 99 -3.14 -7.09 3.70
C GLY A 99 -1.83 -7.32 2.92
N VAL A 100 -1.19 -8.47 3.12
CA VAL A 100 0.00 -8.86 2.36
C VAL A 100 -0.32 -9.06 0.88
N THR A 101 -1.42 -9.75 0.56
CA THR A 101 -1.87 -9.98 -0.82
C THR A 101 -2.26 -8.67 -1.51
N ILE A 102 -2.95 -7.76 -0.80
CA ILE A 102 -3.29 -6.44 -1.35
C ILE A 102 -2.02 -5.66 -1.72
N ARG A 103 -1.02 -5.65 -0.81
CA ARG A 103 0.26 -5.01 -1.07
C ARG A 103 0.99 -5.64 -2.27
N HIS A 104 0.98 -6.97 -2.34
CA HIS A 104 1.54 -7.71 -3.47
C HIS A 104 0.86 -7.33 -4.79
N ALA A 105 -0.47 -7.41 -4.86
CA ALA A 105 -1.24 -7.04 -6.05
C ALA A 105 -0.99 -5.59 -6.48
N MET A 106 -0.83 -4.67 -5.52
CA MET A 106 -0.45 -3.29 -5.81
C MET A 106 0.95 -3.19 -6.43
N MET A 107 1.96 -3.87 -5.87
CA MET A 107 3.30 -3.88 -6.46
C MET A 107 3.31 -4.49 -7.86
N THR A 108 2.59 -5.61 -8.07
CA THR A 108 2.42 -6.23 -9.40
C THR A 108 1.80 -5.24 -10.38
N LYS A 109 0.76 -4.50 -9.96
CA LYS A 109 0.12 -3.48 -10.80
C LYS A 109 1.10 -2.38 -11.18
N LEU A 110 1.83 -1.80 -10.21
CA LEU A 110 2.83 -0.76 -10.49
C LEU A 110 3.87 -1.24 -11.53
N ARG A 111 4.38 -2.46 -11.37
CA ARG A 111 5.33 -3.06 -12.33
C ARG A 111 4.72 -3.25 -13.72
N ARG A 112 3.46 -3.67 -13.82
CA ARG A 112 2.74 -3.81 -15.10
C ARG A 112 2.54 -2.48 -15.81
N GLU A 113 2.28 -1.41 -15.06
CA GLU A 113 2.15 -0.04 -15.58
C GLU A 113 3.50 0.62 -15.92
N GLY A 114 4.62 -0.10 -15.76
CA GLY A 114 5.94 0.35 -16.17
C GLY A 114 6.79 0.96 -15.07
N ALA A 115 6.33 0.99 -13.82
CA ALA A 115 7.12 1.52 -12.71
C ALA A 115 8.43 0.74 -12.53
N THR A 116 9.54 1.43 -12.34
CA THR A 116 10.87 0.83 -12.16
C THR A 116 10.93 0.08 -10.83
N GLN A 117 11.61 -1.06 -10.84
CA GLN A 117 11.77 -1.90 -9.65
C GLN A 117 12.56 -1.15 -8.57
N GLU A 118 13.68 -0.54 -8.95
CA GLU A 118 14.66 0.01 -8.02
C GLU A 118 14.30 1.41 -7.52
N GLU A 119 13.98 2.35 -8.41
CA GLU A 119 13.75 3.74 -8.04
C GLU A 119 12.33 3.98 -7.52
N GLU A 120 11.32 3.32 -8.12
CA GLU A 120 9.92 3.60 -7.80
C GLU A 120 9.33 2.58 -6.82
N VAL A 121 9.29 1.30 -7.20
CA VAL A 121 8.56 0.28 -6.43
C VAL A 121 9.25 -0.04 -5.10
N ASN A 122 10.57 -0.23 -5.10
CA ASN A 122 11.32 -0.47 -3.86
C ASN A 122 11.28 0.74 -2.92
N THR A 123 11.44 1.95 -3.43
CA THR A 123 11.33 3.18 -2.64
C THR A 123 9.95 3.29 -2.01
N TYR A 124 8.91 3.15 -2.81
CA TYR A 124 7.52 3.26 -2.38
C TYR A 124 7.15 2.21 -1.31
N THR A 125 7.62 0.98 -1.48
CA THR A 125 7.36 -0.14 -0.56
C THR A 125 8.36 -0.22 0.61
N ARG A 126 9.35 0.67 0.60
CA ARG A 126 10.44 0.80 1.57
C ARG A 126 11.27 -0.48 1.69
N HIS A 127 11.57 -1.10 0.54
CA HIS A 127 12.56 -2.16 0.42
C HIS A 127 13.99 -1.59 0.38
N ALA A 128 14.98 -2.47 0.56
CA ALA A 128 16.37 -2.04 0.45
C ALA A 128 16.72 -1.71 -1.02
N PRO A 129 17.62 -0.75 -1.26
CA PRO A 129 18.23 -0.56 -2.58
C PRO A 129 18.80 -1.88 -3.11
N GLY A 130 18.68 -2.13 -4.42
CA GLY A 130 19.07 -3.41 -5.04
C GLY A 130 18.18 -4.62 -4.69
N SER A 131 17.07 -4.45 -3.95
CA SER A 131 16.19 -5.57 -3.63
C SER A 131 15.43 -6.06 -4.86
N ASN A 132 15.58 -7.35 -5.18
CA ASN A 132 14.84 -8.04 -6.24
C ASN A 132 13.59 -8.79 -5.71
N VAL A 133 13.25 -8.61 -4.42
CA VAL A 133 12.18 -9.37 -3.76
C VAL A 133 10.85 -9.20 -4.49
N VAL A 134 10.55 -7.98 -4.95
CA VAL A 134 9.29 -7.72 -5.66
C VAL A 134 9.27 -8.44 -7.00
N ASP A 135 10.35 -8.41 -7.78
CA ASP A 135 10.35 -9.12 -9.07
C ASP A 135 10.38 -10.65 -8.90
N PHE A 136 11.03 -11.17 -7.86
CA PHE A 136 11.15 -12.61 -7.63
C PHE A 136 9.90 -13.23 -7.01
N TYR A 137 9.32 -12.56 -6.02
CA TYR A 137 8.19 -13.09 -5.25
C TYR A 137 6.86 -12.44 -5.65
N ASP A 138 6.86 -11.15 -6.02
CA ASP A 138 5.64 -10.34 -6.12
C ASP A 138 5.17 -10.03 -7.54
N ASN A 139 6.05 -10.11 -8.53
CA ASN A 139 5.76 -9.86 -9.93
C ASN A 139 6.10 -11.11 -10.74
N LYS A 140 5.39 -12.22 -10.45
CA LYS A 140 5.43 -13.38 -11.33
C LYS A 140 4.85 -12.97 -12.67
N ALA A 141 5.71 -12.77 -13.67
CA ALA A 141 5.27 -12.53 -15.03
C ALA A 141 4.39 -13.71 -15.46
N VAL A 142 3.10 -13.47 -15.69
CA VAL A 142 2.30 -14.36 -16.53
C VAL A 142 3.04 -14.37 -17.86
N GLY A 143 3.49 -15.55 -18.29
CA GLY A 143 4.44 -15.74 -19.40
C GLY A 143 4.22 -14.72 -20.50
N ARG A 144 5.04 -13.66 -20.51
CA ARG A 144 4.97 -12.63 -21.55
C ARG A 144 5.44 -13.33 -22.81
N ASP A 145 4.63 -13.33 -23.85
CA ASP A 145 5.07 -13.85 -25.14
C ASP A 145 6.24 -13.00 -25.63
N LEU A 146 7.45 -13.56 -25.49
CA LEU A 146 8.69 -12.89 -25.83
C LEU A 146 8.82 -12.73 -27.36
N SER A 147 8.09 -13.52 -28.15
CA SER A 147 8.08 -13.38 -29.61
C SER A 147 7.52 -12.02 -30.03
N THR A 148 6.50 -11.51 -29.33
CA THR A 148 5.90 -10.20 -29.59
C THR A 148 6.87 -9.04 -29.35
N LEU A 149 7.81 -9.19 -28.40
CA LEU A 149 8.84 -8.17 -28.13
C LEU A 149 9.92 -8.11 -29.23
N LEU A 150 10.24 -9.25 -29.85
CA LEU A 150 11.17 -9.32 -30.98
C LEU A 150 10.56 -8.72 -32.25
N LEU A 151 9.25 -8.86 -32.42
CA LEU A 151 8.52 -8.34 -33.57
C LEU A 151 8.27 -6.82 -33.50
N LEU A 152 8.30 -6.21 -32.31
CA LEU A 152 8.08 -4.77 -32.13
C LEU A 152 9.27 -3.88 -32.55
N LYS A 153 10.47 -4.45 -32.77
CA LYS A 153 11.67 -3.69 -33.19
C LYS A 153 11.86 -3.55 -34.70
N GLN A 154 10.89 -3.96 -35.52
CA GLN A 154 10.94 -3.75 -36.98
C GLN A 154 10.00 -2.61 -37.41
N LYS A 155 10.36 -1.37 -37.06
CA LYS A 155 10.03 -0.22 -37.92
C LYS A 155 11.29 0.61 -38.08
N ALA A 156 11.84 0.53 -39.30
CA ALA A 156 12.88 1.40 -39.81
C ALA A 156 12.34 2.82 -40.00
#